data_AF-A0A316SVP7-F1
#
_entry.id   AF-A0A316SVP7-F1
#
_cell.length_a   1.000
_cell.length_b   1.000
_cell.length_c   1.000
_cell.angle_alpha   90.00
_cell.angle_beta   90.00
_cell.angle_gamma   90.00
#
_symmetry.space_group_name_H-M   'P 1'
#
loop_
_entity.id
_entity.type
_entity.pdbx_description
1 polymer ?
#
loop_
_entity_poly.entity_id
_entity_poly.type
_entity_poly.pdbx_seq_one_letter_code
_entity_poly.pdbx_strand_id
1 'polypeptide(L)'
;MTDRYIYHRDEFENDCIFFISEDLYEARTEKRLSLREVSYATGVPLEQIDLLECCPKEIDFRIIVKLLDFYQIRLNLGRDFFPDLPQDCLKKYFQP
;
A
#
# COMPACT_ATOMS: atom_id res chain seq x y z
N MET A 1 -19.42 11.88 3.65
CA MET A 1 -18.35 10.88 3.46
C MET A 1 -17.17 11.38 4.26
N THR A 2 -16.76 10.61 5.27
CA THR A 2 -15.56 10.89 6.06
C THR A 2 -14.41 10.22 5.37
N ASP A 3 -13.55 11.00 4.70
CA ASP A 3 -12.35 10.46 4.06
C ASP A 3 -11.48 9.79 5.12
N ARG A 4 -11.32 8.47 5.01
CA ARG A 4 -10.55 7.66 5.95
C ARG A 4 -9.35 7.05 5.23
N TYR A 5 -8.17 7.35 5.77
CA TYR A 5 -6.89 6.88 5.21
C TYR A 5 -6.19 5.85 6.07
N ILE A 6 -6.57 5.70 7.33
CA ILE A 6 -5.96 4.76 8.27
C ILE A 6 -6.97 3.67 8.60
N TYR A 7 -6.56 2.43 8.41
CA TYR A 7 -7.36 1.26 8.72
C TYR A 7 -6.59 0.29 9.60
N HIS A 8 -7.29 -0.35 10.54
CA HIS A 8 -6.70 -1.40 11.36
C HIS A 8 -6.80 -2.75 10.65
N ARG A 9 -5.84 -3.63 10.94
CA ARG A 9 -5.76 -4.96 10.32
C ARG A 9 -7.02 -5.81 10.50
N ASP A 10 -7.67 -5.70 11.65
CA ASP A 10 -8.88 -6.43 12.00
C ASP A 10 -10.11 -6.01 11.17
N GLU A 11 -10.01 -4.91 10.44
CA GLU A 11 -11.04 -4.44 9.51
C GLU A 11 -10.92 -5.08 8.12
N PHE A 12 -9.82 -5.80 7.84
CA PHE A 12 -9.52 -6.39 6.55
C PHE A 12 -9.47 -7.92 6.58
N GLU A 13 -9.94 -8.53 5.50
CA GLU A 13 -9.69 -9.95 5.26
C GLU A 13 -8.19 -10.19 5.06
N ASN A 14 -7.69 -11.35 5.53
CA ASN A 14 -6.27 -11.70 5.43
C ASN A 14 -5.77 -11.68 3.98
N ASP A 15 -6.63 -12.06 3.03
CA ASP A 15 -6.31 -12.05 1.60
C ASP A 15 -6.03 -10.63 1.11
N CYS A 16 -6.80 -9.64 1.56
CA CYS A 16 -6.61 -8.25 1.18
C CYS A 16 -5.26 -7.70 1.68
N ILE A 17 -4.92 -8.03 2.93
CA ILE A 17 -3.62 -7.70 3.52
C ILE A 17 -2.49 -8.36 2.75
N PHE A 18 -2.65 -9.64 2.41
CA PHE A 18 -1.67 -10.41 1.65
C PHE A 18 -1.39 -9.77 0.29
N PHE A 19 -2.42 -9.42 -0.48
CA PHE A 19 -2.24 -8.80 -1.80
C PHE A 19 -1.51 -7.45 -1.74
N ILE A 20 -1.79 -6.60 -0.74
CA ILE A 20 -1.06 -5.33 -0.56
C ILE A 20 0.42 -5.61 -0.28
N SER A 21 0.71 -6.55 0.62
CA SER A 21 2.07 -6.92 0.97
C SER A 21 2.83 -7.51 -0.22
N GLU A 22 2.18 -8.41 -0.96
CA GLU A 22 2.71 -9.05 -2.17
C GLU A 22 3.02 -8.02 -3.25
N ASP A 23 2.04 -7.17 -3.63
CA ASP A 23 2.22 -6.15 -4.67
C ASP A 23 3.40 -5.20 -4.37
N LEU A 24 3.54 -4.77 -3.11
CA LEU A 24 4.62 -3.87 -2.70
C LEU A 24 5.98 -4.59 -2.72
N TYR A 25 6.03 -5.82 -2.21
CA TYR A 25 7.26 -6.63 -2.17
C TYR A 25 7.73 -6.99 -3.59
N GLU A 26 6.83 -7.43 -4.46
CA GLU A 26 7.12 -7.76 -5.84
C GLU A 26 7.62 -6.53 -6.60
N ALA A 27 6.92 -5.40 -6.50
CA ALA A 27 7.32 -4.17 -7.18
C ALA A 27 8.72 -3.67 -6.76
N ARG A 28 9.06 -3.80 -5.47
CA ARG A 28 10.42 -3.50 -4.99
C ARG A 28 11.45 -4.48 -5.54
N THR A 29 11.12 -5.77 -5.54
CA THR A 29 12.01 -6.87 -5.95
C THR A 29 12.29 -6.84 -7.45
N GLU A 30 11.28 -6.59 -8.29
CA GLU A 30 11.41 -6.43 -9.74
C GLU A 30 12.37 -5.29 -10.10
N LYS A 31 12.29 -4.19 -9.36
CA LYS A 31 13.18 -3.03 -9.53
C LYS A 31 14.54 -3.22 -8.86
N ARG A 32 14.77 -4.34 -8.17
CA ARG A 32 16.00 -4.70 -7.45
C ARG A 32 16.42 -3.65 -6.43
N LEU A 33 15.44 -3.04 -5.76
CA LEU A 33 15.68 -1.99 -4.76
C LEU A 33 15.77 -2.59 -3.36
N SER A 34 16.70 -2.07 -2.57
CA SER A 34 16.73 -2.31 -1.13
C SER A 34 15.68 -1.45 -0.41
N LEU A 35 15.24 -1.89 0.77
CA LEU A 35 14.35 -1.09 1.62
C LEU A 35 14.94 0.30 1.96
N ARG A 36 16.27 0.40 2.07
CA ARG A 36 16.96 1.67 2.34
C ARG A 36 16.83 2.66 1.18
N GLU A 37 16.97 2.19 -0.05
CA GLU A 37 16.81 3.04 -1.24
C GLU A 37 15.38 3.56 -1.38
N VAL A 38 14.40 2.68 -1.13
CA VAL A 38 12.98 3.06 -1.12
C VAL A 38 12.72 4.09 -0.02
N SER A 39 13.22 3.84 1.19
CA SER A 39 13.06 4.74 2.33
C SER A 39 13.64 6.13 2.04
N TYR A 40 14.83 6.19 1.47
CA TYR A 40 15.48 7.44 1.09
C TYR A 40 14.70 8.20 0.01
N ALA A 41 14.21 7.50 -1.02
CA ALA A 41 13.50 8.12 -2.14
C ALA A 41 12.09 8.61 -1.77
N THR A 42 11.39 7.89 -0.88
CA THR A 42 9.98 8.16 -0.55
C THR A 42 9.80 8.91 0.77
N GLY A 43 10.84 8.98 1.59
CA GLY A 43 10.81 9.50 2.95
C GLY A 43 10.00 8.61 3.92
N VAL A 44 9.61 7.41 3.51
CA VAL A 44 8.92 6.44 4.37
C VAL A 44 9.95 5.71 5.23
N PRO A 45 9.76 5.57 6.56
CA PRO A 45 10.68 4.81 7.41
C PRO A 45 10.85 3.37 6.95
N LEU A 46 12.07 2.86 7.02
CA LEU A 46 12.40 1.50 6.56
C LEU A 46 11.54 0.44 7.26
N GLU A 47 11.32 0.61 8.57
CA GLU A 47 10.51 -0.27 9.40
C GLU A 47 9.06 -0.31 8.92
N GLN A 48 8.55 0.82 8.43
CA GLN A 48 7.18 0.89 7.93
C GLN A 48 7.04 0.20 6.57
N ILE A 49 8.04 0.31 5.70
CA ILE A 49 8.07 -0.42 4.42
C ILE A 49 8.13 -1.92 4.68
N ASP A 50 9.03 -2.35 5.56
CA ASP A 50 9.17 -3.75 5.97
C ASP A 50 7.87 -4.33 6.57
N LEU A 51 7.20 -3.57 7.45
CA LEU A 51 5.91 -3.95 8.01
C LEU A 51 4.82 -4.09 6.93
N LEU A 52 4.77 -3.18 5.96
CA LEU A 52 3.80 -3.23 4.87
C LEU A 52 4.05 -4.44 3.94
N GLU A 53 5.31 -4.80 3.69
CA GLU A 53 5.69 -5.94 2.84
C GLU A 53 5.56 -7.31 3.55
N CYS A 54 5.68 -7.36 4.88
CA CYS A 54 5.64 -8.63 5.61
C CYS A 54 4.25 -8.95 6.19
N CYS A 55 3.71 -8.02 6.99
CA CYS A 55 2.41 -8.21 7.66
C CYS A 55 1.96 -6.88 8.31
N PRO A 56 1.17 -6.05 7.61
CA PRO A 56 0.74 -4.78 8.15
C PRO A 56 -0.22 -4.99 9.32
N LYS A 57 0.11 -4.37 10.46
CA LYS A 57 -0.80 -4.26 11.63
C LYS A 57 -1.78 -3.11 11.49
N GLU A 58 -1.38 -2.10 10.74
CA GLU A 58 -2.16 -0.92 10.41
C GLU A 58 -1.82 -0.53 8.98
N ILE A 59 -2.85 -0.14 8.24
CA ILE A 59 -2.78 0.26 6.85
C ILE A 59 -3.00 1.78 6.80
N ASP A 60 -1.91 2.55 6.71
CA ASP A 60 -1.99 3.96 6.34
C ASP A 60 -1.87 4.10 4.83
N PHE A 61 -3.00 4.35 4.19
CA PHE A 61 -3.09 4.45 2.74
C PHE A 61 -2.26 5.62 2.18
N ARG A 62 -1.97 6.65 2.98
CA ARG A 62 -1.08 7.75 2.55
C ARG A 62 0.35 7.27 2.33
N ILE A 63 0.78 6.27 3.10
CA ILE A 63 2.10 5.65 2.97
C ILE A 63 2.10 4.73 1.76
N ILE A 64 1.06 3.91 1.62
CA ILE A 64 0.88 3.02 0.47
C ILE A 64 0.90 3.83 -0.82
N VAL A 65 0.16 4.94 -0.91
CA VAL A 65 0.15 5.82 -2.08
C VAL A 65 1.55 6.32 -2.46
N LYS A 66 2.39 6.70 -1.49
CA LYS A 66 3.78 7.11 -1.77
C LYS A 66 4.58 5.99 -2.40
N LEU A 67 4.41 4.76 -1.90
CA LEU A 67 5.09 3.58 -2.43
C LEU A 67 4.56 3.22 -3.83
N LEU A 68 3.25 3.23 -4.02
CA LEU A 68 2.61 2.97 -5.33
C LEU A 68 3.04 4.00 -6.38
N ASP A 69 3.08 5.29 -6.04
CA ASP A 69 3.56 6.35 -6.94
C ASP A 69 5.05 6.17 -7.28
N PHE A 70 5.88 5.81 -6.30
CA PHE A 70 7.30 5.57 -6.49
C PHE A 70 7.56 4.35 -7.38
N TYR A 71 6.84 3.26 -7.14
CA TYR A 71 6.95 2.04 -7.93
C TYR A 71 6.22 2.12 -9.27
N GLN A 72 5.32 3.09 -9.43
CA GLN A 72 4.43 3.26 -10.59
C GLN A 72 3.54 2.04 -10.83
N ILE A 73 3.00 1.47 -9.75
CA ILE A 73 2.09 0.31 -9.79
C ILE A 73 0.70 0.68 -9.26
N ARG A 74 -0.26 -0.22 -9.48
CA ARG A 74 -1.61 -0.18 -8.92
C ARG A 74 -1.83 -1.46 -8.15
N LEU A 75 -2.61 -1.38 -7.07
CA LEU A 75 -2.98 -2.53 -6.28
C LEU A 75 -3.87 -3.47 -7.09
N ASN A 76 -3.57 -4.76 -7.04
CA ASN A 76 -4.37 -5.83 -7.61
C ASN A 76 -5.56 -6.18 -6.70
N LEU A 77 -6.32 -5.15 -6.33
CA LEU A 77 -7.45 -5.23 -5.43
C LEU A 77 -8.65 -4.47 -6.00
N GLY A 78 -9.84 -4.94 -5.65
CA GLY A 78 -11.07 -4.22 -5.92
C GLY A 78 -11.16 -2.93 -5.10
N ARG A 79 -11.75 -1.89 -5.69
CA ARG A 79 -12.08 -0.64 -4.99
C ARG A 79 -13.02 -0.82 -3.79
N ASP A 80 -13.78 -1.91 -3.76
CA ASP A 80 -14.77 -2.20 -2.72
C ASP A 80 -14.12 -2.54 -1.36
N PHE A 81 -12.83 -2.90 -1.35
CA PHE A 81 -12.08 -3.15 -0.11
C PHE A 81 -11.79 -1.87 0.69
N PHE A 82 -11.90 -0.69 0.07
CA PHE A 82 -11.62 0.59 0.72
C PHE A 82 -12.76 1.60 0.47
N PRO A 83 -13.95 1.37 1.06
CA PRO A 83 -15.15 2.15 0.75
C PRO A 83 -15.05 3.63 1.16
N ASP A 84 -14.22 3.94 2.17
CA ASP A 84 -14.06 5.29 2.74
C ASP A 84 -12.86 6.06 2.18
N LEU A 85 -12.14 5.50 1.19
CA LEU A 85 -11.09 6.25 0.50
C LEU A 85 -11.69 7.29 -0.46
N PRO A 86 -10.99 8.43 -0.67
CA PRO A 86 -11.39 9.39 -1.68
C PRO A 86 -11.48 8.73 -3.07
N GLN A 87 -12.53 9.09 -3.82
CA GLN A 87 -12.80 8.54 -5.14
C GLN A 87 -11.65 8.72 -6.14
N ASP A 88 -10.87 9.80 -6.00
CA ASP A 88 -9.70 10.05 -6.85
C ASP A 88 -8.56 9.06 -6.56
N CYS A 89 -8.37 8.66 -5.29
CA CYS A 89 -7.42 7.63 -4.91
C CYS A 89 -7.87 6.26 -5.45
N LEU A 90 -9.16 5.93 -5.29
CA LEU A 90 -9.72 4.67 -5.78
C LEU A 90 -9.50 4.49 -7.29
N LYS A 91 -9.74 5.54 -8.09
CA LYS A 91 -9.54 5.50 -9.55
C LYS A 91 -8.08 5.38 -9.98
N LYS A 92 -7.16 5.96 -9.21
CA LYS A 92 -5.74 6.04 -9.59
C LYS A 92 -4.97 4.78 -9.22
N TYR A 93 -5.24 4.23 -8.03
CA TYR A 93 -4.39 3.22 -7.40
C TYR A 93 -4.97 1.81 -7.38
N PHE A 94 -6.21 1.61 -7.79
CA PHE A 94 -6.84 0.28 -7.87
C PHE A 94 -7.08 -0.11 -9.32
N GLN A 95 -7.14 -1.42 -9.58
CA GLN A 95 -7.58 -1.92 -10.87
C GLN A 95 -9.11 -1.73 -11.05
N PRO A 96 -9.57 -1.50 -12.29
CA PRO A 96 -10.99 -1.26 -12.59
C PRO A 96 -11.90 -2.45 -12.32
#